data_AF-A0A1E8CV13-F1
#
_entry.id   AF-A0A1E8CV13-F1
#
_cell.length_a   1.000
_cell.length_b   1.000
_cell.length_c   1.000
_cell.angle_alpha   90.00
_cell.angle_beta   90.00
_cell.angle_gamma   90.00
#
_symmetry.space_group_name_H-M   'P 1'
#
loop_
_entity.id
_entity.type
_entity.pdbx_description
1 polymer ?
#
loop_
_entity_poly.entity_id
_entity_poly.type
_entity_poly.pdbx_seq_one_letter_code
_entity_poly.pdbx_strand_id
1 'polypeptide(L)'
;MRASGTRSVFLAMIPVHLLILGWVWIGRAAFGNGGWMTLILLVTVIPVVALALALTTLLSFRRRPAPRALTARQVRAQLVTWAGLFVVGLFMYDFTDAPESDKTVLTQLFGYSDALFTLSAVLIGVGAITATGGWVWLLSELLRDQTRLAVPTGVGHD
;
A
#
# COMPACT_ATOMS: atom_id res chain seq x y z
N MET A 1 -5.70 11.17 25.37
CA MET A 1 -4.88 11.77 24.29
C MET A 1 -4.58 10.85 23.08
N ARG A 2 -5.36 9.78 22.78
CA ARG A 2 -5.07 8.85 21.65
C ARG A 2 -5.95 9.01 20.39
N ALA A 3 -6.85 10.01 20.36
CA ALA A 3 -7.83 10.19 19.28
C ALA A 3 -7.28 10.93 18.04
N SER A 4 -6.14 11.63 18.13
CA SER A 4 -5.58 12.38 17.00
C SER A 4 -5.06 11.45 15.90
N GLY A 5 -4.25 10.45 16.26
CA GLY A 5 -3.58 9.57 15.29
C GLY A 5 -4.54 8.75 14.44
N THR A 6 -5.62 8.22 15.02
CA THR A 6 -6.61 7.41 14.30
C THR A 6 -7.42 8.21 13.29
N ARG A 7 -7.70 9.47 13.61
CA ARG A 7 -8.38 10.41 12.71
C ARG A 7 -7.43 10.91 11.63
N SER A 8 -6.17 11.22 11.98
CA SER A 8 -5.16 11.65 11.01
C SER A 8 -4.92 10.60 9.93
N VAL A 9 -4.72 9.33 10.32
CA VAL A 9 -4.52 8.24 9.34
C VAL A 9 -5.75 8.02 8.48
N PHE A 10 -6.96 8.14 9.05
CA PHE A 10 -8.21 8.07 8.28
C PHE A 10 -8.28 9.18 7.22
N LEU A 11 -8.00 10.43 7.59
CA LEU A 11 -8.00 11.56 6.65
C LEU A 11 -6.87 11.46 5.63
N ALA A 12 -5.75 10.86 6.02
CA ALA A 12 -4.60 10.64 5.16
C ALA A 12 -4.79 9.49 4.15
N MET A 13 -5.87 8.70 4.23
CA MET A 13 -6.08 7.56 3.33
C MET A 13 -5.97 7.94 1.86
N ILE A 14 -6.81 8.87 1.42
CA ILE A 14 -6.84 9.33 0.02
C ILE A 14 -5.50 9.95 -0.41
N PRO A 15 -4.95 10.98 0.27
CA PRO A 15 -3.72 11.62 -0.21
C PRO A 15 -2.52 10.66 -0.19
N VAL A 16 -2.39 9.79 0.80
CA VAL A 16 -1.28 8.82 0.86
C VAL A 16 -1.48 7.71 -0.17
N HIS A 17 -2.71 7.29 -0.48
CA HIS A 17 -2.96 6.35 -1.59
C HIS A 17 -2.54 6.94 -2.92
N LEU A 18 -2.92 8.18 -3.22
CA LEU A 18 -2.51 8.86 -4.44
C LEU A 18 -0.98 9.02 -4.51
N LEU A 19 -0.36 9.39 -3.39
CA LEU A 19 1.09 9.49 -3.30
C LEU A 19 1.76 8.13 -3.57
N ILE A 20 1.27 7.03 -2.97
CA ILE A 20 1.83 5.68 -3.16
C ILE A 20 1.64 5.19 -4.59
N LEU A 21 0.46 5.43 -5.20
CA LEU A 21 0.24 5.09 -6.60
C LEU A 21 1.23 5.87 -7.48
N GLY A 22 1.38 7.18 -7.23
CA GLY A 22 2.35 8.07 -7.87
C GLY A 22 3.81 7.67 -7.66
N TRP A 23 4.12 7.12 -6.49
CA TRP A 23 5.48 6.92 -5.98
C TRP A 23 6.31 6.00 -6.87
N VAL A 24 5.71 4.94 -7.42
CA VAL A 24 6.43 3.99 -8.27
C VAL A 24 7.00 4.68 -9.51
N TRP A 25 6.32 5.70 -10.06
CA TRP A 25 6.86 6.49 -11.17
C TRP A 25 7.88 7.52 -10.73
N ILE A 26 7.64 8.19 -9.60
CA ILE A 26 8.57 9.21 -9.08
C ILE A 26 9.92 8.57 -8.77
N GLY A 27 9.94 7.44 -8.05
CA GLY A 27 11.16 6.71 -7.77
C GLY A 27 11.86 6.34 -9.06
N ARG A 28 11.16 5.69 -9.99
CA ARG A 28 11.74 5.24 -11.26
C ARG A 28 12.28 6.39 -12.12
N ALA A 29 11.56 7.50 -12.23
CA ALA A 29 12.01 8.67 -12.98
C ALA A 29 13.22 9.34 -12.33
N ALA A 30 13.25 9.46 -10.99
CA ALA A 30 14.37 10.04 -10.26
C ALA A 30 15.68 9.24 -10.40
N PHE A 31 15.57 7.93 -10.64
CA PHE A 31 16.69 7.01 -10.80
C PHE A 31 16.95 6.63 -12.27
N GLY A 32 16.35 7.34 -13.24
CA GLY A 32 16.62 7.13 -14.67
C GLY A 32 16.09 5.80 -15.24
N ASN A 33 15.21 5.09 -14.52
CA ASN A 33 14.65 3.79 -14.91
C ASN A 33 13.33 3.97 -15.66
N GLY A 34 13.39 4.59 -16.84
CA GLY A 34 12.23 4.92 -17.68
C GLY A 34 11.76 3.82 -18.63
N GLY A 35 12.06 2.54 -18.35
CA GLY A 35 11.79 1.43 -19.28
C GLY A 35 10.32 1.02 -19.45
N TRP A 36 10.09 0.06 -20.34
CA TRP A 36 8.76 -0.50 -20.69
C TRP A 36 7.97 -1.04 -19.50
N MET A 37 8.66 -1.51 -18.46
CA MET A 37 8.06 -1.88 -17.17
C MET A 37 7.11 -0.80 -16.64
N THR A 38 7.44 0.48 -16.84
CA THR A 38 6.62 1.61 -16.40
C THR A 38 5.21 1.55 -16.99
N LEU A 39 5.09 1.18 -18.27
CA LEU A 39 3.81 1.00 -18.96
C LEU A 39 3.09 -0.26 -18.49
N ILE A 40 3.83 -1.35 -18.29
CA ILE A 40 3.27 -2.60 -17.75
C ILE A 40 2.65 -2.34 -16.38
N LEU A 41 3.36 -1.65 -15.48
CA LEU A 41 2.86 -1.30 -14.15
C LEU A 41 1.62 -0.42 -14.20
N LEU A 42 1.61 0.59 -15.07
CA LEU A 42 0.48 1.49 -15.28
C LEU A 42 -0.80 0.75 -15.69
N VAL A 43 -0.70 -0.28 -16.55
CA VAL A 43 -1.86 -0.98 -17.09
C VAL A 43 -2.28 -2.19 -16.26
N THR A 44 -1.36 -2.78 -15.48
CA THR A 44 -1.60 -4.05 -14.78
C THR A 44 -1.64 -3.90 -13.26
N VAL A 45 -0.49 -3.67 -12.63
CA VAL A 45 -0.33 -3.67 -11.17
C VAL A 45 -1.05 -2.49 -10.53
N ILE A 46 -0.92 -1.30 -11.10
CA ILE A 46 -1.45 -0.07 -10.51
C ILE A 46 -2.97 -0.04 -10.47
N PRO A 47 -3.72 -0.43 -11.53
CA PRO A 47 -5.17 -0.55 -11.45
C PRO A 47 -5.64 -1.52 -10.37
N VAL A 48 -4.94 -2.65 -10.20
CA VAL A 48 -5.26 -3.64 -9.16
C VAL A 48 -5.01 -3.06 -7.77
N VAL A 49 -3.86 -2.42 -7.53
CA VAL A 49 -3.54 -1.77 -6.26
C VAL A 49 -4.51 -0.62 -5.98
N ALA A 50 -4.81 0.22 -6.98
CA ALA A 50 -5.75 1.32 -6.85
C ALA A 50 -7.15 0.83 -6.47
N LEU A 51 -7.64 -0.25 -7.11
CA LEU A 51 -8.90 -0.88 -6.74
C LEU A 51 -8.87 -1.41 -5.30
N ALA A 52 -7.81 -2.11 -4.91
CA ALA A 52 -7.65 -2.65 -3.56
C ALA A 52 -7.65 -1.55 -2.48
N LEU A 53 -6.96 -0.43 -2.72
CA LEU A 53 -6.92 0.73 -1.84
C LEU A 53 -8.24 1.51 -1.83
N ALA A 54 -8.91 1.63 -2.99
CA ALA A 54 -10.21 2.26 -3.11
C ALA A 54 -11.28 1.46 -2.35
N LEU A 55 -11.25 0.13 -2.41
CA LEU A 55 -12.17 -0.74 -1.67
C LEU A 55 -12.05 -0.49 -0.16
N THR A 56 -10.85 -0.57 0.43
CA THR A 56 -10.68 -0.36 1.88
C THR A 56 -11.00 1.07 2.31
N THR A 57 -10.74 2.07 1.46
CA THR A 57 -11.18 3.46 1.68
C THR A 57 -12.69 3.56 1.69
N LEU A 58 -13.37 3.02 0.67
CA LEU A 58 -14.82 3.08 0.57
C LEU A 58 -15.50 2.40 1.77
N LEU A 59 -15.02 1.22 2.17
CA LEU A 59 -15.50 0.50 3.35
C LEU A 59 -15.28 1.32 4.64
N SER A 60 -14.16 2.05 4.74
CA SER A 60 -13.86 2.91 5.89
C SER A 60 -14.77 4.14 5.97
N PHE A 61 -15.18 4.71 4.83
CA PHE A 61 -15.99 5.92 4.77
C PHE A 61 -17.51 5.67 4.84
N ARG A 62 -18.01 4.55 4.32
CA ARG A 62 -19.46 4.31 4.16
C ARG A 62 -20.24 4.12 5.47
N ARG A 63 -19.67 3.51 6.51
CA ARG A 63 -20.45 3.04 7.67
C ARG A 63 -19.93 3.48 9.04
N ARG A 64 -19.18 4.58 9.11
CA ARG A 64 -18.73 5.13 10.40
C ARG A 64 -19.58 6.30 10.88
N PRO A 65 -20.26 6.19 12.05
CA PRO A 65 -20.89 7.34 12.69
C PRO A 65 -19.81 8.37 13.07
N ALA A 66 -20.20 9.64 13.10
CA ALA A 66 -19.29 10.72 13.48
C ALA A 66 -18.91 10.60 14.97
N PRO A 67 -17.65 10.89 15.37
CA PRO A 67 -16.52 11.28 14.51
C PRO A 67 -15.87 10.08 13.80
N ARG A 68 -15.65 10.22 12.48
CA ARG A 68 -15.02 9.18 11.65
C ARG A 68 -13.54 9.01 12.02
N ALA A 69 -13.17 7.83 12.52
CA ALA A 69 -11.80 7.46 12.85
C ALA A 69 -11.58 5.96 12.66
N LEU A 70 -10.35 5.54 12.36
CA LEU A 70 -9.95 4.13 12.33
C LEU A 70 -9.76 3.58 13.74
N THR A 71 -9.94 2.28 13.94
CA THR A 71 -9.48 1.63 15.17
C THR A 71 -7.95 1.54 15.16
N ALA A 72 -7.34 1.38 16.33
CA ALA A 72 -5.88 1.23 16.42
C ALA A 72 -5.34 0.04 15.59
N ARG A 73 -6.12 -1.04 15.47
CA ARG A 73 -5.78 -2.20 14.63
C ARG A 73 -5.80 -1.86 13.14
N GLN A 74 -6.84 -1.19 12.68
CA GLN A 74 -6.95 -0.75 11.28
C GLN A 74 -5.87 0.26 10.91
N VAL A 75 -5.51 1.16 11.83
CA VAL A 75 -4.36 2.07 11.62
C VAL A 75 -3.07 1.27 11.41
N ARG A 76 -2.78 0.29 12.27
CA ARG A 76 -1.57 -0.53 12.11
C ARG A 76 -1.57 -1.29 10.79
N ALA A 77 -2.69 -1.92 10.44
CA ALA A 77 -2.82 -2.63 9.17
C ALA A 77 -2.60 -1.70 7.97
N GLN A 78 -3.19 -0.50 7.98
CA GLN A 78 -2.99 0.52 6.95
C GLN A 78 -1.52 0.94 6.83
N LEU A 79 -0.86 1.21 7.95
CA LEU A 79 0.56 1.61 7.97
C LEU A 79 1.46 0.48 7.44
N VAL A 80 1.17 -0.78 7.77
CA VAL A 80 1.87 -1.95 7.22
C VAL A 80 1.68 -2.04 5.71
N THR A 81 0.45 -1.86 5.21
CA THR A 81 0.20 -1.82 3.76
C THR A 81 1.01 -0.72 3.08
N TRP A 82 1.00 0.48 3.64
CA TRP A 82 1.74 1.62 3.07
C TRP A 82 3.24 1.40 3.08
N ALA A 83 3.81 0.93 4.18
CA ALA A 83 5.22 0.63 4.28
C ALA A 83 5.64 -0.42 3.23
N GLY A 84 4.86 -1.50 3.08
CA GLY A 84 5.12 -2.52 2.07
C GLY A 84 5.09 -1.96 0.64
N LEU A 85 4.06 -1.20 0.29
CA LEU A 85 3.94 -0.59 -1.05
C LEU A 85 5.05 0.44 -1.32
N PHE A 86 5.45 1.20 -0.31
CA PHE A 86 6.56 2.15 -0.41
C PHE A 86 7.89 1.42 -0.69
N VAL A 87 8.17 0.33 0.04
CA VAL A 87 9.36 -0.50 -0.16
C VAL A 87 9.37 -1.10 -1.57
N VAL A 88 8.24 -1.65 -2.02
CA VAL A 88 8.11 -2.17 -3.40
C VAL A 88 8.45 -1.08 -4.40
N GLY A 89 7.79 0.08 -4.32
CA GLY A 89 8.02 1.18 -5.26
C GLY A 89 9.45 1.72 -5.23
N LEU A 90 10.11 1.71 -4.08
CA LEU A 90 11.48 2.20 -3.92
C LEU A 90 12.52 1.26 -4.56
N PHE A 91 12.38 -0.06 -4.41
CA PHE A 91 13.39 -1.03 -4.86
C PHE A 91 13.07 -1.69 -6.20
N MET A 92 11.86 -1.48 -6.74
CA MET A 92 11.43 -2.02 -8.04
C MET A 92 12.41 -1.66 -9.16
N TYR A 93 13.00 -2.69 -9.78
CA TYR A 93 13.91 -2.54 -10.92
C TYR A 93 13.24 -3.03 -12.22
N ASP A 94 13.91 -2.82 -13.36
CA ASP A 94 13.40 -3.22 -14.68
C ASP A 94 13.67 -4.67 -15.02
N PHE A 95 12.82 -5.26 -15.86
CA PHE A 95 13.10 -6.59 -16.40
C PHE A 95 14.40 -6.53 -17.19
N THR A 96 15.16 -7.63 -17.24
CA THR A 96 16.51 -7.72 -17.82
C THR A 96 16.56 -7.60 -19.35
N ASP A 97 15.61 -6.90 -19.97
CA ASP A 97 15.47 -6.76 -21.42
C ASP A 97 16.24 -5.57 -22.01
N ALA A 98 16.82 -4.70 -21.17
CA ALA A 98 17.63 -3.55 -21.59
C ALA A 98 19.02 -3.52 -20.91
N PRO A 99 20.02 -2.84 -21.50
CA PRO A 99 21.35 -2.68 -20.91
C PRO A 99 21.35 -2.02 -19.52
N GLU A 100 20.31 -1.25 -19.20
CA GLU A 100 20.16 -0.51 -17.95
C GLU A 100 19.31 -1.23 -16.89
N SER A 101 18.87 -2.46 -17.17
CA SER A 101 17.94 -3.20 -16.30
C SER A 101 18.52 -3.64 -14.96
N ASP A 102 19.83 -3.52 -14.81
CA ASP A 102 20.60 -3.80 -13.59
C ASP A 102 20.66 -2.61 -12.61
N LYS A 103 20.06 -1.47 -12.99
CA LYS A 103 19.98 -0.27 -12.16
C LYS A 103 18.86 -0.39 -11.14
N THR A 104 19.24 -0.44 -9.87
CA THR A 104 18.35 -0.32 -8.71
C THR A 104 18.80 0.87 -7.87
N VAL A 105 17.96 1.34 -6.95
CA VAL A 105 18.37 2.42 -6.02
C VAL A 105 19.64 2.05 -5.26
N LEU A 106 19.79 0.78 -4.86
CA LEU A 106 20.96 0.32 -4.15
C LEU A 106 22.21 0.31 -5.04
N THR A 107 22.10 -0.17 -6.28
CA THR A 107 23.26 -0.21 -7.19
C THR A 107 23.67 1.19 -7.66
N GLN A 108 22.74 2.15 -7.71
CA GLN A 108 23.06 3.54 -8.03
C GLN A 108 23.72 4.29 -6.88
N LEU A 109 23.31 4.03 -5.63
CA LEU A 109 23.87 4.72 -4.47
C LEU A 109 25.22 4.14 -4.01
N PHE A 110 25.41 2.82 -4.14
CA PHE A 110 26.56 2.11 -3.59
C PHE A 110 27.46 1.47 -4.65
N GLY A 111 27.15 1.66 -5.93
CA GLY A 111 27.81 0.98 -7.04
C GLY A 111 27.21 -0.39 -7.33
N TYR A 112 27.49 -0.91 -8.52
CA TYR A 112 26.96 -2.21 -8.93
C TYR A 112 27.62 -3.36 -8.16
N SER A 113 26.79 -4.27 -7.64
CA SER A 113 27.19 -5.62 -7.22
C SER A 113 25.99 -6.56 -7.26
N ASP A 114 26.25 -7.84 -7.54
CA ASP A 114 25.21 -8.88 -7.59
C ASP A 114 24.47 -9.02 -6.26
N ALA A 115 25.16 -8.78 -5.15
CA ALA A 115 24.60 -8.81 -3.81
C ALA A 115 23.55 -7.69 -3.61
N LEU A 116 23.83 -6.46 -4.07
CA LEU A 116 22.89 -5.34 -3.96
C LEU A 116 21.69 -5.50 -4.90
N PHE A 117 21.91 -6.06 -6.08
CA PHE A 117 20.82 -6.41 -7.00
C PHE A 117 19.90 -7.48 -6.38
N THR A 118 20.49 -8.55 -5.86
CA THR A 118 19.75 -9.63 -5.16
C THR A 118 19.01 -9.10 -3.94
N LEU A 119 19.65 -8.23 -3.15
CA LEU A 119 19.01 -7.58 -2.00
C LEU A 119 17.79 -6.75 -2.43
N SER A 120 17.88 -6.04 -3.55
CA SER A 120 16.75 -5.28 -4.11
C SER A 120 15.56 -6.22 -4.43
N ALA A 121 15.83 -7.37 -5.05
CA ALA A 121 14.80 -8.38 -5.32
C ALA A 121 14.15 -8.94 -4.03
N VAL A 122 14.96 -9.23 -3.01
CA VAL A 122 14.46 -9.67 -1.70
C VAL A 122 13.58 -8.60 -1.05
N LEU A 123 14.00 -7.33 -1.10
CA LEU A 123 13.24 -6.21 -0.53
C LEU A 123 11.90 -6.00 -1.25
N ILE A 124 11.86 -6.14 -2.57
CA ILE A 124 10.61 -6.13 -3.33
C ILE A 124 9.68 -7.26 -2.85
N GLY A 125 10.19 -8.49 -2.75
CA GLY A 125 9.40 -9.64 -2.32
C GLY A 125 8.83 -9.46 -0.91
N VAL A 126 9.68 -9.07 0.05
CA VAL A 126 9.26 -8.78 1.44
C VAL A 126 8.26 -7.63 1.48
N GLY A 127 8.49 -6.55 0.73
CA GLY A 127 7.58 -5.43 0.60
C GLY A 127 6.21 -5.84 0.06
N ALA A 128 6.16 -6.67 -0.97
CA ALA A 128 4.93 -7.16 -1.59
C ALA A 128 4.12 -8.05 -0.64
N ILE A 129 4.80 -8.97 0.07
CA ILE A 129 4.17 -9.82 1.11
C ILE A 129 3.63 -8.94 2.25
N THR A 130 4.42 -7.97 2.71
CA THR A 130 4.04 -7.04 3.79
C THR A 130 2.83 -6.20 3.39
N ALA A 131 2.84 -5.64 2.17
CA ALA A 131 1.75 -4.85 1.63
C ALA A 131 0.45 -5.66 1.57
N THR A 132 0.53 -6.86 0.99
CA THR A 132 -0.60 -7.77 0.80
C THR A 132 -1.14 -8.24 2.15
N GLY A 133 -0.28 -8.67 3.07
CA GLY A 133 -0.67 -9.11 4.41
C GLY A 133 -1.33 -7.98 5.22
N GLY A 134 -0.76 -6.77 5.18
CA GLY A 134 -1.37 -5.59 5.79
C GLY A 134 -2.75 -5.27 5.20
N TRP A 135 -2.90 -5.40 3.87
CA TRP A 135 -4.15 -5.12 3.19
C TRP A 135 -5.24 -6.15 3.53
N VAL A 136 -4.90 -7.45 3.50
CA VAL A 136 -5.80 -8.53 3.91
C VAL A 136 -6.23 -8.36 5.37
N TRP A 137 -5.30 -8.00 6.26
CA TRP A 137 -5.61 -7.71 7.65
C TRP A 137 -6.60 -6.54 7.76
N LEU A 138 -6.31 -5.42 7.09
CA LEU A 138 -7.19 -4.25 7.10
C LEU A 138 -8.60 -4.58 6.57
N LEU A 139 -8.67 -5.26 5.43
CA LEU A 139 -9.92 -5.68 4.81
C LEU A 139 -10.73 -6.56 5.77
N SER A 140 -10.07 -7.53 6.42
CA SER A 140 -10.70 -8.42 7.39
C SER A 140 -11.30 -7.66 8.57
N GLU A 141 -10.58 -6.68 9.13
CA GLU A 141 -11.09 -5.85 10.23
C GLU A 141 -12.26 -4.96 9.77
N LEU A 142 -12.20 -4.40 8.56
CA LEU A 142 -13.31 -3.60 8.01
C LEU A 142 -14.57 -4.42 7.74
N LEU A 143 -14.42 -5.65 7.23
CA LEU A 143 -15.53 -6.56 7.00
C LEU A 143 -16.16 -7.04 8.33
N ARG A 144 -15.34 -7.32 9.34
CA ARG A 144 -15.82 -7.66 10.69
C ARG A 144 -16.61 -6.53 11.35
N ASP A 145 -16.18 -5.28 11.16
CA ASP A 145 -16.93 -4.12 11.64
C ASP A 145 -18.29 -4.01 10.92
N GLN A 146 -18.35 -4.35 9.63
CA GLN A 146 -19.59 -4.31 8.85
C GLN A 146 -20.61 -5.36 9.29
N THR A 147 -20.18 -6.58 9.56
CA THR A 147 -21.08 -7.63 10.03
C THR A 147 -21.66 -7.30 11.40
N ARG A 148 -20.86 -6.71 12.30
CA ARG A 148 -21.33 -6.26 13.63
C ARG A 148 -22.43 -5.21 13.56
N LEU A 149 -22.34 -4.29 12.58
CA LEU A 149 -23.33 -3.22 12.41
C LEU A 149 -24.60 -3.66 11.69
N ALA A 150 -24.60 -4.84 11.07
CA ALA A 150 -25.76 -5.36 10.32
C ALA A 150 -26.71 -6.21 11.19
N VAL A 151 -26.27 -6.69 12.37
CA VAL A 151 -27.11 -7.47 13.29
C VAL A 151 -28.07 -6.51 14.01
N PRO A 152 -29.39 -6.57 13.77
CA PRO A 152 -30.35 -5.76 14.51
C PRO A 152 -30.36 -6.24 15.96
N THR A 153 -30.17 -5.34 16.92
CA THR A 153 -30.42 -5.60 18.34
C THR A 153 -31.94 -5.66 18.56
N GLY A 154 -32.60 -6.65 17.97
CA GLY A 154 -34.00 -6.98 18.21
C GLY A 154 -34.10 -7.85 19.45
N VAL A 155 -33.95 -7.23 20.62
CA VAL A 155 -34.45 -7.80 21.89
C VAL A 155 -35.09 -6.66 22.66
N GLY A 156 -36.27 -6.24 22.17
CA GLY A 156 -37.28 -5.64 23.03
C GLY A 156 -38.04 -6.81 23.65
N HIS A 157 -37.68 -7.16 24.88
CA HIS A 157 -38.59 -7.90 25.75
C HIS A 157 -39.62 -6.89 26.24
N ASP A 158 -40.80 -6.93 25.64
CA ASP A 158 -42.05 -6.42 26.22
C ASP A 158 -42.92 -7.62 26.62
#